data_AF-A0A6L4ZNA4-F1
#
_entry.id   AF-A0A6L4ZNA4-F1
#
_cell.length_a   1.000
_cell.length_b   1.000
_cell.length_c   1.000
_cell.angle_alpha   90.00
_cell.angle_beta   90.00
_cell.angle_gamma   90.00
#
_symmetry.space_group_name_H-M   'P 1'
#
loop_
_entity.id
_entity.type
_entity.pdbx_description
1 polymer ?
#
loop_
_entity_poly.entity_id
_entity_poly.type
_entity_poly.pdbx_seq_one_letter_code
_entity_poly.pdbx_strand_id
1 'polypeptide(L)'
;MFEHIARHYDHSESSYKLAQNPVTSHYVRGAISFPIEFRTYQSYDLATNWQEHMQKNFPEIKLPTQSKERNKLKKKIESELLEKDKEFAVKHQTFKTKITLASQLVEDAINRG
;
A
#
# COMPACT_ATOMS: atom_id res chain seq x y z
N MET A 1 15.37 -12.77 4.15
CA MET A 1 14.78 -13.22 2.87
C MET A 1 13.29 -13.37 3.11
N PHE A 2 12.45 -12.49 2.54
CA PHE A 2 10.99 -12.50 2.81
C PHE A 2 10.32 -13.51 1.88
N GLU A 3 10.34 -14.78 2.23
CA GLU A 3 9.69 -15.84 1.46
C GLU A 3 8.29 -16.10 2.02
N HIS A 4 7.32 -16.18 1.09
CA HIS A 4 5.91 -16.50 1.29
C HIS A 4 4.95 -15.32 1.54
N ILE A 5 4.49 -14.73 0.43
CA ILE A 5 3.25 -13.94 0.40
C ILE A 5 2.10 -14.92 0.14
N ALA A 6 1.31 -15.24 1.16
CA ALA A 6 0.12 -16.07 1.01
C ALA A 6 -0.90 -15.34 0.11
N ARG A 7 -1.10 -15.83 -1.12
CA ARG A 7 -2.16 -15.36 -2.01
C ARG A 7 -3.46 -16.05 -1.59
N HIS A 8 -4.27 -15.38 -0.79
CA HIS A 8 -5.61 -15.86 -0.46
C HIS A 8 -6.53 -15.67 -1.68
N TYR A 9 -6.50 -16.68 -2.56
CA TYR A 9 -7.32 -16.75 -3.76
C TYR A 9 -8.69 -17.31 -3.40
N ASP A 10 -9.76 -16.60 -3.76
CA ASP A 10 -11.10 -17.18 -3.70
C ASP A 10 -11.34 -17.99 -4.99
N HIS A 11 -11.25 -19.31 -4.86
CA HIS A 11 -11.42 -20.23 -5.98
C HIS A 11 -12.86 -20.30 -6.51
N SER A 12 -13.88 -19.81 -5.78
CA SER A 12 -15.27 -19.88 -6.25
C SER A 12 -15.64 -18.78 -7.24
N GLU A 13 -15.11 -17.57 -7.04
CA GLU A 13 -15.44 -16.38 -7.86
C GLU A 13 -14.28 -15.95 -8.77
N SER A 14 -13.21 -16.76 -8.86
CA SER A 14 -11.95 -16.38 -9.53
C SER A 14 -11.46 -14.99 -9.13
N SER A 15 -11.67 -14.63 -7.85
CA SER A 15 -11.44 -13.29 -7.34
C SER A 15 -10.47 -13.33 -6.17
N TYR A 16 -9.72 -12.25 -5.99
CA TYR A 16 -8.92 -12.07 -4.79
C TYR A 16 -9.79 -11.38 -3.74
N LYS A 17 -10.39 -12.13 -2.81
CA LYS A 17 -11.17 -11.53 -1.70
C LYS A 17 -10.31 -10.65 -0.80
N LEU A 18 -9.04 -11.02 -0.62
CA LEU A 18 -8.01 -10.13 -0.10
C LEU A 18 -7.29 -9.47 -1.29
N ALA A 19 -7.99 -8.59 -2.01
CA ALA A 19 -7.37 -7.74 -3.04
C ALA A 19 -6.24 -6.86 -2.46
N GLN A 20 -6.15 -6.78 -1.14
CA GLN A 20 -5.16 -6.04 -0.38
C GLN A 20 -4.13 -7.04 0.18
N ASN A 21 -2.91 -6.99 -0.34
CA ASN A 21 -1.80 -7.88 -0.01
C ASN A 21 -1.38 -7.66 1.46
N PRO A 22 -1.81 -8.49 2.42
CA PRO A 22 -1.60 -8.20 3.83
C PRO A 22 -0.12 -8.36 4.19
N VAL A 23 0.35 -7.58 5.15
CA VAL A 23 1.66 -7.79 5.79
C VAL A 23 1.41 -8.61 7.04
N THR A 24 1.95 -9.83 7.12
CA THR A 24 1.65 -10.79 8.18
C THR A 24 2.87 -11.07 9.05
N SER A 25 2.70 -11.15 10.37
CA SER A 25 3.72 -11.64 11.30
C SER A 25 3.48 -13.12 11.59
N HIS A 26 4.56 -13.87 11.79
CA HIS A 26 4.49 -15.31 12.07
C HIS A 26 5.29 -15.66 13.33
N TYR A 27 4.71 -16.50 14.18
CA TYR A 27 5.46 -17.25 15.19
C TYR A 27 6.12 -18.42 14.52
N VAL A 28 7.42 -18.62 14.75
CA VAL A 28 8.18 -19.72 14.15
C VAL A 28 8.75 -20.59 15.26
N ARG A 29 8.43 -21.89 15.24
CA ARG A 29 8.98 -22.90 16.14
C ARG A 29 9.39 -24.13 15.34
N GLY A 30 10.70 -24.29 15.14
CA GLY A 30 11.25 -25.35 14.29
C GLY A 30 10.74 -25.22 12.85
N ALA A 31 10.16 -26.30 12.31
CA ALA A 31 9.58 -26.32 10.96
C ALA A 31 8.16 -25.75 10.89
N ILE A 32 7.57 -25.33 12.01
CA ILE A 32 6.18 -24.90 12.08
C ILE A 32 6.14 -23.37 12.18
N SER A 33 5.28 -22.76 11.37
CA SER A 33 4.98 -21.33 11.44
C SER A 33 3.47 -21.09 11.53
N PHE A 34 3.07 -20.16 12.38
CA PHE A 34 1.67 -19.76 12.55
C PHE A 34 1.54 -18.25 12.42
N PRO A 35 0.58 -17.73 11.63
CA PRO A 35 0.32 -16.30 11.57
C PRO A 35 -0.23 -15.83 12.92
N ILE A 36 0.35 -14.75 13.46
CA ILE A 36 -0.11 -14.17 14.74
C ILE A 36 -0.94 -12.93 14.47
N GLU A 37 -0.41 -12.03 13.63
CA GLU A 37 -1.06 -10.77 13.30
C GLU A 37 -0.91 -10.42 11.83
N PHE A 38 -1.72 -9.47 11.38
CA PHE A 38 -1.56 -8.87 10.08
C PHE A 38 -1.84 -7.37 10.11
N ARG A 39 -1.33 -6.68 9.08
CA ARG A 39 -1.68 -5.30 8.75
C ARG A 39 -2.13 -5.25 7.30
N THR A 40 -3.18 -4.49 7.06
CA THR A 40 -3.71 -4.28 5.71
C THR A 40 -2.83 -3.30 4.95
N TYR A 41 -2.35 -3.68 3.77
CA TYR A 41 -1.62 -2.79 2.87
C TYR A 41 -2.50 -2.42 1.68
N GLN A 42 -2.59 -1.12 1.42
CA GLN A 42 -3.22 -0.55 0.23
C GLN A 42 -2.13 0.03 -0.67
N SER A 43 -2.35 0.00 -1.99
CA SER A 43 -1.45 0.68 -2.91
C SER A 43 -1.52 2.19 -2.67
N TYR A 44 -0.43 2.90 -2.96
CA TYR A 44 -0.37 4.36 -2.81
C TYR A 44 -1.51 5.06 -3.55
N ASP A 45 -1.80 4.65 -4.79
CA ASP A 45 -2.83 5.26 -5.63
C ASP A 45 -4.22 5.12 -5.02
N LEU A 46 -4.53 3.98 -4.41
CA LEU A 46 -5.80 3.73 -3.73
C LEU A 46 -5.86 4.44 -2.37
N ALA A 47 -4.79 4.40 -1.59
CA ALA A 47 -4.75 5.03 -0.28
C ALA A 47 -4.86 6.56 -0.36
N THR A 48 -4.35 7.16 -1.44
CA THR A 48 -4.33 8.62 -1.62
C THR A 48 -5.39 9.12 -2.58
N ASN A 49 -6.17 8.24 -3.23
CA ASN A 49 -7.01 8.57 -4.38
C ASN A 49 -6.29 9.43 -5.42
N TRP A 50 -5.02 9.11 -5.69
CA TRP A 50 -4.10 10.00 -6.44
C TRP A 50 -4.70 10.49 -7.76
N GLN A 51 -5.39 9.61 -8.49
CA GLN A 51 -5.99 9.94 -9.79
C GLN A 51 -7.08 11.00 -9.68
N GLU A 52 -7.94 10.93 -8.65
CA GLU A 52 -9.03 11.88 -8.44
C GLU A 52 -8.47 13.26 -8.11
N HIS A 53 -7.50 13.32 -7.19
CA HIS A 53 -6.83 14.57 -6.82
C HIS A 53 -6.04 15.17 -7.98
N MET A 54 -5.37 14.32 -8.79
CA MET A 54 -4.66 14.78 -9.98
C MET A 54 -5.61 15.38 -11.01
N GLN A 55 -6.73 14.71 -11.33
CA GLN A 55 -7.71 15.21 -12.31
C GLN A 55 -8.40 16.50 -11.83
N LYS A 56 -8.66 16.61 -10.52
CA LYS A 56 -9.26 17.82 -9.92
C LYS A 56 -8.35 19.04 -10.03
N ASN A 57 -7.05 18.88 -9.78
CA ASN A 57 -6.09 19.99 -9.75
C ASN A 57 -5.43 20.26 -11.12
N PHE A 58 -5.40 19.26 -12.01
CA PHE A 58 -4.78 19.34 -13.33
C PHE A 58 -5.68 18.73 -14.42
N PRO A 59 -6.86 19.30 -14.68
CA PRO A 59 -7.84 18.73 -15.62
C PRO A 59 -7.33 18.65 -17.07
N GLU A 60 -6.35 19.46 -17.44
CA GLU A 60 -5.77 19.49 -18.79
C GLU A 60 -4.78 18.34 -19.06
N ILE A 61 -4.27 17.69 -18.00
CA ILE A 61 -3.25 16.64 -18.15
C ILE A 61 -3.93 15.29 -18.40
N LYS A 62 -3.71 14.74 -19.60
CA LYS A 62 -4.12 13.36 -19.91
C LYS A 62 -3.24 12.35 -19.18
N LEU A 63 -3.88 11.42 -18.48
CA LEU A 63 -3.19 10.33 -17.78
C LEU A 63 -2.59 9.32 -18.78
N PRO A 64 -1.28 9.06 -18.72
CA PRO A 64 -0.67 8.02 -19.54
C PRO A 64 -1.23 6.64 -19.19
N THR A 65 -1.45 5.81 -20.20
CA THR A 65 -1.87 4.41 -20.02
C THR A 65 -0.70 3.54 -19.55
N GLN A 66 0.53 3.86 -19.98
CA GLN A 66 1.73 3.12 -19.62
C GLN A 66 2.19 3.42 -18.19
N SER A 67 2.44 2.36 -17.42
CA SER A 67 2.85 2.44 -16.02
C SER A 67 4.14 3.28 -15.81
N LYS A 68 5.14 3.12 -16.69
CA LYS A 68 6.41 3.86 -16.61
C LYS A 68 6.20 5.37 -16.76
N GLU A 69 5.36 5.78 -17.71
CA GLU A 69 5.07 7.18 -17.99
C GLU A 69 4.24 7.80 -16.86
N ARG A 70 3.25 7.07 -16.35
CA ARG A 70 2.47 7.47 -15.18
C ARG A 70 3.35 7.69 -13.94
N ASN A 71 4.33 6.82 -13.69
CA ASN A 71 5.27 7.00 -12.58
C ASN A 71 6.19 8.21 -12.76
N LYS A 72 6.61 8.51 -14.00
CA LYS A 72 7.36 9.74 -14.30
C LYS A 72 6.50 10.97 -14.06
N LEU A 73 5.22 10.94 -14.49
CA LEU A 73 4.29 12.04 -14.27
C LEU A 73 4.10 12.30 -12.78
N LYS A 74 3.80 11.25 -12.00
CA LYS A 74 3.68 11.31 -10.53
C LYS A 74 4.84 12.07 -9.90
N LYS A 75 6.07 11.65 -10.15
CA LYS A 75 7.26 12.30 -9.58
C LYS A 75 7.40 13.78 -9.94
N LYS A 76 6.94 14.18 -11.14
CA LYS A 76 7.01 15.57 -11.59
C LYS A 76 5.97 16.46 -10.91
N ILE A 77 4.75 15.95 -10.75
CA ILE A 77 3.62 16.76 -10.25
C ILE A 77 3.35 16.59 -8.76
N GLU A 78 3.98 15.61 -8.10
CA GLU A 78 3.72 15.30 -6.70
C GLU A 78 3.97 16.49 -5.77
N SER A 79 5.10 17.18 -5.90
CA SER A 79 5.37 18.37 -5.08
C SER A 79 4.32 19.46 -5.28
N GLU A 80 3.94 19.74 -6.52
CA GLU A 80 2.93 20.75 -6.83
C GLU A 80 1.53 20.34 -6.34
N LEU A 81 1.20 19.04 -6.44
CA LEU A 81 -0.06 18.50 -5.96
C LEU A 81 -0.16 18.54 -4.42
N LEU A 82 0.94 18.27 -3.72
CA LEU A 82 1.03 18.37 -2.26
C LEU A 82 0.85 19.81 -1.77
N GLU A 83 1.35 20.79 -2.52
CA GLU A 83 1.19 22.21 -2.19
C GLU A 83 -0.24 22.71 -2.47
N LYS A 84 -0.85 22.28 -3.57
CA LYS A 84 -2.19 22.71 -3.99
C LYS A 84 -3.32 22.05 -3.20
N ASP A 85 -3.19 20.76 -2.89
CA ASP A 85 -4.27 19.97 -2.31
C ASP A 85 -3.91 19.48 -0.90
N LYS A 86 -4.41 20.21 0.10
CA LYS A 86 -4.22 19.87 1.52
C LYS A 86 -4.82 18.52 1.90
N GLU A 87 -5.92 18.11 1.27
CA GLU A 87 -6.53 16.81 1.54
C GLU A 87 -5.64 15.69 1.02
N PHE A 88 -5.08 15.86 -0.18
CA PHE A 88 -4.08 14.95 -0.72
C PHE A 88 -2.82 14.89 0.16
N ALA A 89 -2.33 16.03 0.65
CA ALA A 89 -1.17 16.08 1.53
C ALA A 89 -1.37 15.29 2.83
N VAL A 90 -2.56 15.37 3.44
CA VAL A 90 -2.91 14.55 4.62
C VAL A 90 -2.90 13.07 4.26
N LYS A 91 -3.56 12.66 3.16
CA LYS A 91 -3.57 11.26 2.72
C LYS A 91 -2.16 10.74 2.44
N HIS A 92 -1.33 11.54 1.75
CA HIS A 92 0.07 11.25 1.49
C HIS A 92 0.86 11.01 2.78
N GLN A 93 0.71 11.88 3.77
CA GLN A 93 1.41 11.75 5.05
C GLN A 93 0.97 10.52 5.84
N THR A 94 -0.31 10.13 5.74
CA THR A 94 -0.84 8.93 6.41
C THR A 94 -0.49 7.62 5.71
N PHE A 95 0.04 7.66 4.49
CA PHE A 95 0.37 6.46 3.74
C PHE A 95 1.49 5.67 4.44
N LYS A 96 1.24 4.37 4.66
CA LYS A 96 2.22 3.45 5.25
C LYS A 96 2.74 2.48 4.20
N THR A 97 4.07 2.43 4.07
CA THR A 97 4.71 1.42 3.23
C THR A 97 4.62 0.04 3.87
N LYS A 98 4.81 -1.02 3.08
CA LYS A 98 4.92 -2.39 3.61
C LYS A 98 6.02 -2.54 4.65
N ILE A 99 7.14 -1.84 4.47
CA ILE A 99 8.27 -1.85 5.42
C ILE A 99 7.81 -1.25 6.75
N THR A 100 7.16 -0.08 6.72
CA THR A 100 6.62 0.57 7.92
C THR A 100 5.61 -0.33 8.65
N LEU A 101 4.72 -1.00 7.91
CA LEU A 101 3.75 -1.94 8.50
C LEU A 101 4.44 -3.17 9.10
N ALA A 102 5.49 -3.69 8.46
CA ALA A 102 6.27 -4.80 8.99
C ALA A 102 7.05 -4.40 10.26
N SER A 103 7.65 -3.20 10.30
CA SER A 103 8.31 -2.67 11.48
C SER A 103 7.34 -2.53 12.66
N GLN A 104 6.13 -2.02 12.41
CA GLN A 104 5.08 -1.92 13.43
C GLN A 104 4.70 -3.29 14.00
N LEU A 105 4.59 -4.32 13.15
CA LEU A 105 4.31 -5.69 13.62
C LEU A 105 5.43 -6.26 14.50
N VAL A 106 6.69 -5.93 14.21
CA VAL A 106 7.83 -6.36 15.03
C VAL A 106 7.84 -5.62 16.37
N GLU A 107 7.65 -4.30 16.36
CA GLU A 107 7.57 -3.48 17.58
C GLU A 107 6.43 -3.94 18.48
N ASP A 108 5.24 -4.18 17.93
CA ASP A 108 4.09 -4.67 18.67
C ASP A 108 4.33 -6.07 19.25
N ALA A 109 5.08 -6.93 18.54
CA ALA A 109 5.46 -8.25 19.05
C ALA A 109 6.46 -8.15 20.22
N ILE A 110 7.42 -7.22 20.15
CA ILE A 110 8.38 -6.96 21.23
C ILE A 110 7.65 -6.41 22.46
N ASN A 111 6.74 -5.46 22.29
CA ASN A 111 6.01 -4.83 23.41
C ASN A 111 5.03 -5.78 24.13
N ARG A 112 4.69 -6.92 23.53
CA ARG A 112 3.80 -7.92 24.12
C ARG A 112 4.53 -9.06 24.84
N GLY A 113 5.81 -9.26 24.54
CA GLY A 113 6.67 -10.28 25.16
C GLY A 113 7.29 -9.75 26.44
#